data_AF-A9G721-F1
#
_entry.id   AF-A9G721-F1
#
_cell.length_a   1.000
_cell.length_b   1.000
_cell.length_c   1.000
_cell.angle_alpha   90.00
_cell.angle_beta   90.00
_cell.angle_gamma   90.00
#
_symmetry.space_group_name_H-M   'P 1'
#
loop_
_entity.id
_entity.type
_entity.pdbx_description
1 polymer ?
#
loop_
_entity_poly.entity_id
_entity_poly.type
_entity_poly.pdbx_seq_one_letter_code
_entity_poly.pdbx_strand_id
1 'polypeptide(L)' 'MSRQLALGAAVLIAAFAACHMLGLREHVSVLSGTPPPSGGGDPLLGVAYALAWFGGVIFAPILAIAAGVLAVVDRLRSR' A
#
# COMPACT_ATOMS: atom_id res chain seq x y z
N MET A 1 5.04 -11.44 -16.81
CA MET A 1 4.39 -10.16 -16.47
C MET A 1 3.41 -10.30 -15.29
N SER A 2 2.49 -11.28 -15.30
CA SER A 2 1.59 -11.55 -14.16
C SER A 2 2.29 -11.69 -12.80
N ARG A 3 3.42 -12.42 -12.75
CA ARG A 3 4.26 -12.56 -11.54
C ARG A 3 4.78 -11.22 -11.00
N GLN A 4 5.16 -10.27 -11.87
CA GLN A 4 5.67 -8.96 -11.44
C GLN A 4 4.54 -8.13 -10.80
N LEU A 5 3.33 -8.18 -11.36
CA LEU A 5 2.16 -7.51 -10.80
C LEU A 5 1.81 -8.08 -9.41
N ALA A 6 1.84 -9.41 -9.25
CA ALA A 6 1.60 -10.05 -7.96
C ALA A 6 2.67 -9.71 -6.92
N LEU A 7 3.95 -9.68 -7.31
CA LEU A 7 5.04 -9.26 -6.43
C LEU A 7 4.89 -7.79 -6.02
N GLY A 8 4.52 -6.92 -6.96
CA GLY A 8 4.24 -5.51 -6.67
C GLY A 8 3.12 -5.35 -5.63
N ALA A 9 2.01 -6.08 -5.79
CA ALA A 9 0.92 -6.09 -4.81
C ALA A 9 1.40 -6.54 -3.42
N ALA A 10 2.18 -7.63 -3.37
CA ALA A 10 2.71 -8.17 -2.10
C ALA A 10 3.64 -7.17 -1.39
N VAL A 11 4.51 -6.49 -2.13
CA VAL A 11 5.42 -5.47 -1.57
C VAL A 11 4.63 -4.29 -1.00
N LEU A 12 3.62 -3.79 -1.72
CA LEU A 12 2.78 -2.69 -1.24
C LEU A 12 2.00 -3.05 0.03
N ILE A 13 1.45 -4.26 0.10
CA ILE A 13 0.78 -4.76 1.30
C ILE A 13 1.77 -4.88 2.46
N ALA A 14 2.96 -5.44 2.22
CA ALA A 14 3.98 -5.60 3.25
C ALA A 14 4.47 -4.25 3.79
N ALA A 15 4.73 -3.28 2.91
CA ALA A 15 5.11 -1.93 3.30
C ALA A 15 4.01 -1.25 4.13
N PHE A 16 2.76 -1.33 3.69
CA PHE A 16 1.63 -0.81 4.45
C PHE A 16 1.51 -1.48 5.83
N ALA A 17 1.56 -2.81 5.88
CA ALA A 17 1.46 -3.56 7.13
C ALA A 17 2.59 -3.19 8.11
N ALA A 18 3.82 -3.07 7.63
CA ALA A 18 4.96 -2.62 8.45
C ALA A 18 4.73 -1.22 9.02
N CYS A 19 4.35 -0.25 8.19
CA CYS A 19 4.03 1.11 8.65
C CYS A 19 2.86 1.12 9.65
N HIS A 20 1.85 0.27 9.44
CA HIS A 20 0.69 0.17 10.33
C HIS A 20 1.02 -0.43 11.70
N MET A 21 1.82 -1.49 11.72
CA MET A 21 2.28 -2.15 12.95
C MET A 21 3.20 -1.25 13.78
N LEU A 22 4.04 -0.44 13.11
CA LEU A 22 4.91 0.54 13.75
C LEU A 22 4.15 1.77 14.28
N GLY A 23 2.83 1.86 14.06
CA GLY A 23 2.01 2.94 14.64
C GLY A 23 2.04 4.26 13.87
N LEU A 24 2.70 4.35 12.70
CA LEU A 24 2.91 5.61 11.96
C LEU A 24 1.61 6.33 11.57
N ARG A 25 0.45 5.66 11.67
CA ARG A 25 -0.88 6.27 11.51
C ARG A 25 -1.10 7.48 12.43
N GLU A 26 -0.41 7.54 13.57
CA GLU A 26 -0.51 8.67 14.51
C GLU A 26 0.09 9.97 13.96
N HIS A 27 1.01 9.88 13.01
CA HIS A 27 1.62 11.04 12.36
C HIS A 27 0.78 11.62 11.23
N VAL A 28 -0.33 10.97 10.86
CA VAL A 28 -1.22 11.39 9.74
C VAL A 28 -1.98 12.67 10.04
N SER A 29 -2.05 13.12 11.31
CA SER A 29 -2.70 14.39 11.69
C SER A 29 -2.10 15.60 10.98
N VAL A 30 -0.88 15.47 10.43
CA VAL A 30 -0.28 16.48 9.54
C VAL A 30 -1.13 16.76 8.29
N LEU A 31 -1.85 15.77 7.76
CA LEU A 31 -2.71 15.94 6.58
C LEU A 31 -3.95 16.78 6.89
N SER A 32 -4.39 16.80 8.15
CA SER A 32 -5.53 17.62 8.61
C SER A 32 -5.11 18.97 9.19
N GLY A 33 -3.80 19.26 9.28
CA GLY A 33 -3.29 20.48 9.92
C GLY A 33 -3.56 20.54 11.43
N THR A 34 -3.93 19.41 12.04
CA THR A 34 -4.24 19.34 13.47
C THR A 34 -3.06 18.74 14.23
N PRO A 35 -2.71 19.30 15.41
CA PRO A 35 -1.65 18.72 16.24
C PRO A 35 -2.01 17.30 16.64
N PRO A 36 -1.07 16.35 16.57
CA PRO A 36 -1.32 15.00 17.08
C PRO A 36 -1.53 15.04 18.60
N PRO A 37 -2.36 14.15 19.17
CA PRO A 37 -2.62 14.10 20.60
C PRO A 37 -1.36 13.91 21.46
N SER A 38 -0.32 13.29 20.90
CA SER A 38 0.97 13.04 21.56
C SER A 38 1.92 14.24 21.60
N GLY A 39 1.54 15.40 21.05
CA GLY A 39 2.32 16.63 21.17
C GLY A 39 3.54 16.75 20.23
N GLY A 40 3.75 15.79 19.33
CA GLY A 40 4.83 15.83 18.34
C GLY A 40 4.65 14.72 17.31
N GLY A 41 4.23 15.08 16.10
CA GLY A 41 4.16 14.17 14.97
C GLY A 41 5.13 14.61 13.90
N ASP A 42 5.82 13.65 13.30
CA ASP A 42 6.71 13.92 12.17
C ASP A 42 5.89 13.96 10.87
N PRO A 43 5.80 15.14 10.20
CA PRO A 43 5.13 15.29 8.90
C PRO A 43 5.54 14.26 7.87
N LEU A 44 6.84 13.92 7.83
CA LEU A 44 7.40 13.03 6.83
C LEU A 44 6.91 11.59 7.06
N LEU A 45 6.84 11.16 8.32
CA LEU A 45 6.30 9.85 8.68
C LEU A 45 4.79 9.75 8.39
N GLY A 46 4.05 10.84 8.60
CA GLY A 46 2.63 10.91 8.24
C GLY A 46 2.39 10.78 6.73
N VAL A 47 3.17 11.50 5.93
CA VAL A 47 3.13 11.40 4.46
C VAL A 47 3.56 10.01 3.99
N ALA A 48 4.63 9.46 4.55
CA ALA A 48 5.09 8.11 4.22
C ALA A 48 4.03 7.05 4.52
N TYR A 49 3.37 7.14 5.68
CA TYR A 49 2.25 6.26 6.02
C TYR A 49 1.07 6.43 5.05
N ALA A 50 0.72 7.67 4.68
CA ALA A 50 -0.37 7.91 3.75
C ALA A 50 -0.07 7.30 2.37
N LEU A 51 1.16 7.45 1.86
CA LEU A 51 1.60 6.82 0.61
C LEU A 51 1.57 5.29 0.71
N ALA A 52 2.06 4.72 1.82
CA ALA A 52 1.98 3.30 2.07
C ALA A 52 0.53 2.80 2.13
N TRP A 53 -0.37 3.56 2.77
CA TRP A 53 -1.80 3.27 2.82
C TRP A 53 -2.44 3.29 1.44
N PHE A 54 -2.21 4.33 0.62
CA PHE A 54 -2.72 4.36 -0.77
C PHE A 54 -2.15 3.20 -1.60
N GLY A 55 -0.86 2.91 -1.44
CA GLY A 55 -0.20 1.78 -2.06
C GLY A 55 -0.85 0.45 -1.69
N GLY A 56 -0.97 0.16 -0.40
CA GLY A 56 -1.48 -1.12 0.11
C GLY A 56 -2.99 -1.30 -0.04
N VAL A 57 -3.79 -0.24 0.13
CA VAL A 57 -5.26 -0.32 0.17
C VAL A 57 -5.88 -0.10 -1.21
N ILE A 58 -5.27 0.72 -2.07
CA ILE A 58 -5.83 1.02 -3.41
C ILE A 58 -5.02 0.30 -4.50
N PHE A 59 -3.71 0.55 -4.58
CA PHE A 59 -2.92 0.02 -5.70
C PHE A 59 -2.70 -1.50 -5.61
N ALA A 60 -2.48 -2.05 -4.41
CA ALA A 60 -2.21 -3.48 -4.29
C ALA A 60 -3.38 -4.36 -4.74
N PRO A 61 -4.67 -4.10 -4.38
CA PRO A 61 -5.80 -4.81 -4.95
C PRO A 61 -5.90 -4.70 -6.48
N ILE A 62 -5.65 -3.51 -7.04
CA ILE A 62 -5.65 -3.32 -8.50
C ILE A 62 -4.59 -4.20 -9.16
N LEU A 63 -3.37 -4.22 -8.63
CA LEU A 63 -2.28 -5.05 -9.14
C LEU A 63 -2.57 -6.54 -8.98
N ALA A 64 -3.19 -6.96 -7.87
CA ALA A 64 -3.58 -8.34 -7.64
C ALA A 64 -4.65 -8.81 -8.64
N ILE A 65 -5.67 -7.99 -8.89
CA ILE A 65 -6.70 -8.26 -9.91
C ILE A 65 -6.06 -8.34 -11.30
N ALA A 66 -5.21 -7.39 -11.66
CA ALA A 66 -4.51 -7.38 -12.95
C ALA A 66 -3.63 -8.64 -13.12
N ALA A 67 -2.91 -9.04 -12.06
CA ALA A 67 -2.13 -10.27 -12.06
C ALA A 67 -2.99 -11.52 -12.29
N GLY A 68 -4.16 -11.60 -11.63
CA GLY A 68 -5.10 -12.70 -11.77
C GLY A 68 -5.69 -12.79 -13.18
N VAL A 69 -6.18 -11.67 -13.72
CA VAL A 69 -6.74 -11.61 -15.08
C VAL A 69 -5.67 -12.04 -16.10
N LEU A 70 -4.46 -11.50 -16.00
CA LEU A 70 -3.40 -11.84 -16.94
C LEU A 70 -2.98 -13.32 -16.84
N ALA A 71 -2.90 -13.87 -15.63
CA ALA A 71 -2.61 -15.29 -15.43
C ALA A 71 -3.69 -16.20 -16.06
N VAL A 72 -4.96 -15.84 -15.96
CA VAL A 72 -6.06 -16.58 -16.60
C VAL A 72 -5.96 -16.49 -18.12
N VAL A 73 -5.74 -15.30 -18.68
CA VAL A 73 -5.61 -15.11 -20.13
C VAL A 73 -4.43 -15.91 -20.69
N ASP A 74 -3.27 -15.86 -20.04
CA ASP A 74 -2.08 -16.62 -20.43
C ASP A 74 -2.35 -18.14 -20.38
N ARG A 75 -3.12 -18.59 -19.39
CA ARG A 75 -3.52 -20.00 -19.25
C ARG A 75 -4.47 -20.45 -20.36
N LEU A 76 -5.38 -19.59 -20.80
CA LEU A 76 -6.33 -19.89 -21.87
C LEU A 76 -5.66 -19.90 -23.26
N ARG A 77 -4.67 -19.02 -23.50
CA ARG A 77 -3.91 -18.98 -24.77
C ARG A 77 -2.91 -20.12 -24.95
N SER A 78 -2.50 -20.75 -23.85
CA SER A 78 -1.55 -21.88 -23.85
C SER A 78 -2.24 -23.26 -23.94
N ARG A 79 -3.56 -23.29 -24.11
CA ARG A 79 -4.36 -24.47 -24.41
C ARG A 79 -4.83 -24.43 -25.86
#